data_AF-A0A7S4IEK7-F1
#
_entry.id   AF-A0A7S4IEK7-F1
#
_cell.length_a   1.000
_cell.length_b   1.000
_cell.length_c   1.000
_cell.angle_alpha   90.00
_cell.angle_beta   90.00
_cell.angle_gamma   90.00
#
_symmetry.space_group_name_H-M   'P 1'
#
loop_
_entity.id
_entity.type
_entity.pdbx_description
1 polymer ?
#
loop_
_entity_poly.entity_id
_entity_poly.type
_entity_poly.pdbx_seq_one_letter_code
_entity_poly.pdbx_strand_id
1 'polypeptide(L)'
;VSGNWDWNMCQNLAWQMCAATGKLPGQAGSLIHFASAPKDLELHEWVQPSSWPCRHGSCPEGKYSVGDVFFAEVAVFRMICRNAGELFRVEVGERMTCD
;
A
#
# COMPACT_ATOMS: atom_id res chain seq x y z
N VAL A 1 -0.35 -2.76 -25.92
CA VAL A 1 -0.24 -1.29 -25.71
C VAL A 1 1.02 -1.05 -24.88
N SER A 2 2.09 -0.53 -25.49
CA SER A 2 3.35 -0.22 -24.83
C SER A 2 3.44 1.29 -24.57
N GLY A 3 3.08 1.71 -23.36
CA GLY A 3 3.30 3.07 -22.87
C GLY A 3 4.51 3.08 -21.95
N ASN A 4 5.29 4.16 -21.98
CA ASN A 4 6.40 4.38 -21.05
C ASN A 4 5.78 4.71 -19.67
N TRP A 5 5.56 3.69 -18.84
CA TRP A 5 5.02 3.85 -17.49
C TRP A 5 6.17 4.01 -16.51
N ASP A 6 6.77 5.21 -16.48
CA ASP A 6 7.66 5.54 -15.37
C ASP A 6 6.84 5.47 -14.07
N TRP A 7 7.29 4.61 -13.16
CA TRP A 7 6.61 4.38 -11.89
C TRP A 7 6.40 5.69 -11.14
N ASN A 8 5.19 5.88 -10.63
CA ASN A 8 4.83 7.01 -9.79
C ASN A 8 3.65 6.64 -8.86
N MET A 9 3.35 7.54 -7.92
CA MET A 9 2.30 7.30 -6.92
C MET A 9 0.89 7.18 -7.53
N CYS A 10 0.61 7.83 -8.67
CA CYS A 10 -0.68 7.68 -9.35
C CYS A 10 -0.87 6.24 -9.88
N GLN A 11 0.23 5.60 -10.31
CA GLN A 11 0.19 4.21 -10.73
C GLN A 11 -0.07 3.26 -9.55
N ASN A 12 0.54 3.51 -8.39
CA ASN A 12 0.25 2.76 -7.17
C ASN A 12 -1.22 2.91 -6.77
N LEU A 13 -1.74 4.15 -6.77
CA LEU A 13 -3.16 4.40 -6.46
C LEU A 13 -4.08 3.69 -7.44
N ALA A 14 -3.78 3.72 -8.75
CA ALA A 14 -4.58 3.02 -9.75
C ALA A 14 -4.61 1.51 -9.49
N TRP A 15 -3.46 0.89 -9.19
CA TRP A 15 -3.38 -0.52 -8.82
C TRP A 15 -4.11 -0.83 -7.52
N GLN A 16 -4.00 0.06 -6.53
CA GLN A 16 -4.68 -0.06 -5.26
C GLN A 16 -6.20 -0.03 -5.43
N MET A 17 -6.72 0.89 -6.26
CA MET A 17 -8.15 0.96 -6.57
C MET A 17 -8.62 -0.24 -7.39
N CYS A 18 -7.79 -0.76 -8.30
CA CYS A 18 -8.06 -2.02 -8.97
C CYS A 18 -8.16 -3.18 -7.96
N ALA A 19 -7.25 -3.24 -6.97
CA ALA A 19 -7.30 -4.25 -5.92
C ALA A 19 -8.58 -4.13 -5.08
N ALA A 20 -8.91 -2.91 -4.64
CA ALA A 20 -10.11 -2.62 -3.86
C ALA A 20 -11.40 -3.06 -4.55
N THR A 21 -11.45 -2.87 -5.88
CA THR A 21 -12.65 -3.14 -6.68
C THR A 21 -12.64 -4.52 -7.35
N GLY A 22 -11.64 -5.36 -7.07
CA GLY A 22 -11.57 -6.72 -7.62
C GLY A 22 -11.22 -6.80 -9.12
N LYS A 23 -10.51 -5.79 -9.63
CA LYS A 23 -10.18 -5.63 -11.06
C LYS A 23 -8.74 -6.00 -11.41
N LEU A 24 -7.94 -6.48 -10.45
CA LEU A 24 -6.60 -6.96 -10.78
C LEU A 24 -6.70 -8.27 -11.60
N PRO A 25 -5.80 -8.49 -12.58
CA PRO A 25 -5.76 -9.74 -13.33
C PRO A 25 -5.59 -10.95 -12.39
N GLY A 26 -6.49 -11.93 -12.50
CA GLY A 26 -6.47 -13.13 -11.65
C GLY A 26 -7.04 -12.94 -10.25
N GLN A 27 -7.56 -11.75 -9.91
CA GLN A 27 -8.21 -11.52 -8.63
C GLN A 27 -9.65 -12.06 -8.64
N ALA A 28 -9.97 -12.92 -7.68
CA ALA A 28 -11.30 -13.48 -7.53
C ALA A 28 -12.15 -12.58 -6.60
N GLY A 29 -12.81 -11.58 -7.19
CA GLY A 29 -13.68 -10.63 -6.46
C GLY A 29 -12.92 -9.48 -5.80
N SER A 30 -13.57 -8.72 -4.91
CA SER A 30 -13.01 -7.52 -4.25
C SER A 30 -12.19 -7.82 -2.99
N LEU A 31 -11.69 -9.06 -2.88
CA LEU A 31 -10.91 -9.50 -1.72
C LEU A 31 -9.46 -9.06 -1.86
N ILE A 32 -8.93 -8.40 -0.83
CA ILE A 32 -7.54 -7.95 -0.77
C ILE A 32 -6.78 -8.76 0.27
N HIS A 33 -5.55 -9.14 -0.08
CA HIS A 33 -4.58 -9.76 0.81
C HIS A 33 -3.35 -8.85 0.87
N PHE A 34 -2.89 -8.56 2.08
CA PHE A 34 -1.64 -7.83 2.28
C PHE A 34 -0.45 -8.79 2.30
N ALA A 35 0.63 -8.43 1.60
CA ALA A 35 1.89 -9.16 1.67
C ALA A 35 2.64 -8.94 3.00
N SER A 36 2.43 -7.77 3.61
CA SER A 36 2.90 -7.41 4.96
C SER A 36 1.69 -7.02 5.81
N ALA A 37 1.57 -7.55 7.02
CA ALA A 37 0.41 -7.24 7.85
C ALA A 37 0.40 -5.74 8.20
N PRO A 38 -0.73 -5.02 8.04
CA PRO A 38 -0.75 -3.58 8.35
C PRO A 38 -0.47 -3.28 9.83
N LYS A 39 -0.67 -4.25 10.74
CA LYS A 39 -0.30 -4.12 12.15
C LYS A 39 1.21 -3.95 12.38
N ASP A 40 2.03 -4.46 11.45
CA ASP A 40 3.48 -4.38 11.50
C ASP A 40 3.97 -3.04 10.91
N LEU A 41 3.05 -2.11 10.59
CA LEU A 41 3.40 -0.74 10.25
C LEU A 41 4.03 -0.04 11.45
N GLU A 42 5.34 0.02 11.36
CA GLU A 42 6.17 0.83 12.22
C GLU A 42 6.05 2.31 11.84
N LEU A 43 5.32 3.09 12.63
CA LEU A 43 5.18 4.56 12.44
C LEU A 43 6.52 5.29 12.40
N HIS A 44 7.56 4.72 13.01
CA HIS A 44 8.91 5.29 12.96
C HIS A 44 9.45 5.36 11.53
N GLU A 45 9.07 4.42 10.66
CA GLU A 45 9.52 4.36 9.27
C GLU A 45 8.89 5.49 8.43
N TRP A 46 7.72 6.00 8.80
CA TRP A 46 7.12 7.18 8.18
C TRP A 46 7.81 8.49 8.58
N VAL A 47 8.24 8.58 9.85
CA VAL A 47 8.92 9.78 10.37
C VAL A 47 10.38 9.82 9.97
N GLN A 48 11.01 8.65 9.89
CA GLN A 48 12.42 8.48 9.58
C GLN A 48 12.61 7.29 8.61
N PRO A 49 12.26 7.47 7.33
CA PRO A 49 12.35 6.40 6.33
C PRO A 49 13.78 5.89 6.19
N SER A 50 13.92 4.58 6.37
CA SER A 50 15.20 3.86 6.35
C SER A 50 15.24 2.80 5.24
N SER A 51 14.07 2.43 4.73
CA SER A 51 13.86 1.51 3.62
C SER A 51 14.23 2.12 2.27
N TRP A 52 14.40 1.26 1.26
CA TRP A 52 14.77 1.67 -0.08
C TRP A 52 13.86 2.81 -0.60
N PRO A 53 14.40 3.84 -1.28
CA PRO A 53 15.79 4.02 -1.70
C PRO A 53 16.69 4.71 -0.66
N CYS A 54 16.23 4.88 0.57
CA CYS A 54 16.96 5.58 1.62
C CYS A 54 18.20 4.80 2.06
N ARG A 55 19.27 5.53 2.42
CA ARG A 55 20.53 4.97 2.93
C ARG A 55 21.07 5.88 4.03
N HIS A 56 21.60 5.26 5.10
CA HIS A 56 22.18 5.98 6.24
C HIS A 56 21.27 7.06 6.84
N GLY A 57 19.95 6.80 6.87
CA GLY A 57 18.95 7.75 7.39
C GLY A 57 18.66 8.96 6.50
N SER A 58 19.09 8.93 5.23
CA SER A 58 18.80 9.96 4.23
C SER A 58 18.12 9.36 3.00
N CYS A 59 17.10 10.04 2.47
CA CYS A 59 16.38 9.63 1.27
C CYS A 59 16.72 10.57 0.12
N PRO A 60 16.88 10.07 -1.11
CA PRO A 60 17.03 10.91 -2.29
C PRO A 60 15.86 11.89 -2.44
N GLU A 61 16.17 13.15 -2.74
CA GLU A 61 15.16 14.18 -2.93
C GLU A 61 14.20 13.82 -4.08
N GLY A 62 12.90 14.07 -3.87
CA GLY A 62 11.86 13.75 -4.85
C GLY A 62 11.58 12.25 -5.06
N LYS A 63 12.11 11.38 -4.19
CA LYS A 63 11.79 9.95 -4.15
C LYS A 63 11.04 9.60 -2.86
N TYR A 64 10.17 8.60 -2.94
CA TYR A 64 9.44 8.05 -1.81
C TYR A 64 10.12 6.76 -1.35
N SER A 65 10.18 6.53 -0.04
CA SER A 65 10.60 5.22 0.48
C SER A 65 9.48 4.19 0.34
N VAL A 66 9.84 2.91 0.35
CA VAL A 66 8.85 1.82 0.41
C VAL A 66 7.96 1.96 1.64
N GLY A 67 8.54 2.37 2.77
CA GLY A 67 7.80 2.64 4.00
C GLY A 67 6.73 3.73 3.83
N ASP A 68 7.08 4.85 3.19
CA ASP A 68 6.14 5.94 2.93
C ASP A 68 4.97 5.48 2.03
N VAL A 69 5.31 4.74 0.98
CA VAL A 69 4.32 4.19 0.03
C VAL A 69 3.38 3.25 0.75
N PHE A 70 3.91 2.28 1.50
CA PHE A 70 3.10 1.28 2.18
C PHE A 70 2.19 1.91 3.25
N PHE A 71 2.71 2.88 4.01
CA PHE A 71 1.90 3.63 4.97
C PHE A 71 0.74 4.36 4.29
N ALA A 72 1.02 5.06 3.18
CA ALA A 72 -0.01 5.75 2.41
C ALA A 72 -1.07 4.79 1.85
N GLU A 73 -0.66 3.63 1.32
CA GLU A 73 -1.57 2.60 0.83
C GLU A 73 -2.51 2.11 1.95
N VAL A 74 -1.97 1.79 3.12
CA VAL A 74 -2.78 1.35 4.26
C VAL A 74 -3.74 2.47 4.70
N ALA A 75 -3.29 3.73 4.76
CA ALA A 75 -4.16 4.86 5.08
C ALA A 75 -5.32 5.03 4.07
N VAL A 76 -5.07 4.84 2.77
CA VAL A 76 -6.12 4.85 1.75
C VAL A 76 -7.12 3.72 1.98
N PHE A 77 -6.67 2.49 2.24
CA PHE A 77 -7.58 1.38 2.55
C PHE A 77 -8.39 1.64 3.82
N ARG A 78 -7.82 2.32 4.81
CA ARG A 78 -8.58 2.74 6.00
C ARG A 78 -9.76 3.66 5.65
N MET A 79 -9.65 4.46 4.60
CA MET A 79 -10.71 5.39 4.20
C MET A 79 -11.81 4.75 3.36
N ILE A 80 -11.48 3.72 2.56
CA ILE A 80 -12.42 3.17 1.56
C ILE A 80 -12.98 1.78 1.90
N CYS A 81 -12.42 1.10 2.91
CA CYS A 81 -12.83 -0.27 3.24
C CYS A 81 -13.80 -0.33 4.44
N ARG A 82 -14.83 -1.17 4.32
CA ARG A 82 -15.90 -1.28 5.32
C ARG A 82 -15.41 -1.80 6.68
N ASN A 83 -14.39 -2.67 6.67
CA ASN A 83 -13.77 -3.23 7.88
C ASN A 83 -12.45 -2.54 8.26
N ALA A 84 -12.25 -1.28 7.86
CA ALA A 84 -11.06 -0.50 8.16
C ALA A 84 -10.71 -0.37 9.66
N GLY A 85 -11.69 -0.53 10.56
CA GLY A 85 -11.45 -0.57 12.01
C GLY A 85 -10.54 -1.73 12.44
N GLU A 86 -10.52 -2.82 11.68
CA GLU A 86 -9.70 -4.01 11.96
C GLU A 86 -8.37 -3.99 11.20
N LEU A 87 -8.08 -2.96 10.39
CA LEU A 87 -6.92 -2.89 9.50
C LEU A 87 -5.59 -3.21 10.22
N PHE A 88 -5.38 -2.68 11.43
CA PHE A 88 -4.19 -2.93 12.25
C PHE A 88 -4.28 -4.20 13.10
N ARG A 89 -5.25 -5.05 12.85
CA ARG A 89 -5.40 -6.39 13.45
C ARG A 89 -5.38 -7.49 12.39
N VAL A 90 -5.49 -7.12 11.11
CA VAL A 90 -5.42 -8.02 9.96
C VAL A 90 -4.03 -8.65 9.89
N GLU A 91 -3.98 -9.98 10.00
CA GLU A 91 -2.79 -10.80 9.77
C GLU A 91 -2.46 -10.91 8.27
N VAL A 92 -1.26 -11.39 7.95
CA VAL A 92 -0.91 -11.75 6.57
C VAL A 92 -1.91 -12.79 6.04
N GLY A 93 -2.58 -12.47 4.93
CA GLY A 93 -3.58 -13.33 4.32
C GLY A 93 -5.02 -13.15 4.82
N GLU A 94 -5.25 -12.35 5.88
CA GLU A 94 -6.60 -11.99 6.32
C GLU A 94 -7.28 -10.96 5.40
N ARG A 95 -8.61 -10.89 5.46
CA ARG A 95 -9.47 -10.38 4.38
C ARG A 95 -9.95 -8.95 4.63
N MET A 96 -9.84 -8.10 3.61
CA MET A 96 -10.54 -6.80 3.56
C MET A 96 -11.55 -6.73 2.42
N THR A 97 -12.59 -5.92 2.60
CA THR A 97 -13.61 -5.65 1.58
C THR A 97 -13.89 -4.16 1.53
N CYS A 98 -13.83 -3.59 0.33
CA CYS A 98 -13.89 -2.16 0.09
C CYS A 98 -15.00 -1.80 -0.92
N ASP A 99 -15.47 -0.55 -0.85
CA ASP A 99 -16.52 0.01 -1.70
C ASP A 99 -15.98 0.80 -2.89
#